data_AF-A0A9Q0DVS6-F1
#
_entry.id   AF-A0A9Q0DVS6-F1
#
_cell.length_a   1.000
_cell.length_b   1.000
_cell.length_c   1.000
_cell.angle_alpha   90.00
_cell.angle_beta   90.00
_cell.angle_gamma   90.00
#
_symmetry.space_group_name_H-M   'P 1'
#
loop_
_entity.id
_entity.type
_entity.pdbx_description
1 polymer ?
#
loop_
_entity_poly.entity_id
_entity_poly.type
_entity_poly.pdbx_seq_one_letter_code
_entity_poly.pdbx_strand_id
1 'polypeptide(L)'
;MREQVPLVSALQPKYQQATKKAMLVQDVMEQMRVQYKLLQEEVLQLMESSTQCLNRLKEIALKPNPLSTPEYIDLLIQGEKSELKEGYLQRIQKLQEMRENAMTMEKMPEMLHSDAGEHGFSHCGVFLLQNAGILLGFTIMLLIAVFQHRIQLDLGY
;
A
#
# COMPACT_ATOMS: atom_id res chain seq x y z
N MET A 1 25.44 39.32 52.59
CA MET A 1 25.24 38.80 51.22
C MET A 1 26.03 37.51 51.04
N ARG A 2 25.39 36.34 50.93
CA ARG A 2 25.89 35.14 50.21
C ARG A 2 24.92 33.97 50.46
N GLU A 3 23.87 33.88 49.66
CA GLU A 3 22.99 32.70 49.63
C GLU A 3 22.67 32.26 48.19
N GLN A 4 23.51 32.63 47.21
CA GLN A 4 23.34 32.22 45.81
C GLN A 4 24.30 31.09 45.37
N VAL A 5 25.33 30.78 46.16
CA VAL A 5 26.39 29.81 45.80
C VAL A 5 25.94 28.32 45.75
N PRO A 6 25.05 27.82 46.64
CA PRO A 6 24.67 26.40 46.61
C PRO A 6 23.67 26.04 45.50
N LEU A 7 22.84 26.99 45.04
CA LEU A 7 21.85 26.75 44.00
C LEU A 7 22.49 26.66 42.60
N VAL A 8 23.43 27.56 42.30
CA VAL A 8 24.13 27.59 41.00
C VAL A 8 24.99 26.33 40.82
N SER A 9 25.71 25.92 41.87
CA SER A 9 26.55 24.71 41.84
C SER A 9 25.73 23.41 41.70
N ALA A 10 24.50 23.37 42.21
CA ALA A 10 23.60 22.22 42.05
C ALA A 10 22.86 22.19 40.70
N LEU A 11 22.59 23.34 40.08
CA LEU A 11 21.88 23.45 38.80
C LEU A 11 22.79 23.22 37.59
N GLN A 12 24.06 23.64 37.66
CA GLN A 12 25.03 23.48 36.59
C GLN A 12 25.19 22.05 36.05
N PRO A 13 25.38 21.00 36.88
CA PRO A 13 25.52 19.63 36.38
C PRO A 13 24.23 19.10 35.74
N LYS A 14 23.06 19.47 36.26
CA LYS A 14 21.76 19.09 35.69
C LYS A 14 21.54 19.71 34.32
N TYR A 15 21.88 21.00 34.16
CA TYR A 15 21.83 21.68 32.88
C TYR A 15 22.75 21.00 31.86
N GLN A 16 24.01 20.77 32.22
CA GLN A 16 24.97 20.08 31.35
C GLN A 16 24.50 18.67 30.93
N GLN A 17 23.89 17.91 31.83
CA GLN A 17 23.35 16.60 31.51
C GLN A 17 22.15 16.68 30.56
N ALA A 18 21.24 17.64 30.78
CA ALA A 18 20.11 17.88 29.88
C ALA A 18 20.58 18.31 28.48
N THR A 19 21.58 19.20 28.40
CA THR A 19 22.17 19.63 27.12
C THR A 19 22.82 18.45 26.39
N LYS A 20 23.59 17.59 27.08
CA LYS A 20 24.19 16.39 26.47
C LYS A 20 23.14 15.42 25.93
N LYS A 21 22.06 15.18 26.68
CA LYS A 21 20.94 14.33 26.22
C LYS A 21 20.22 14.95 25.02
N ALA A 22 20.03 16.26 25.02
CA ALA A 22 19.42 16.98 23.91
C ALA A 22 20.28 16.89 22.63
N MET A 23 21.60 17.04 22.75
CA MET A 23 22.54 16.82 21.62
C MET A 23 22.42 15.39 21.07
N LEU A 24 22.41 14.37 21.94
CA LEU A 24 22.27 12.97 21.52
C LEU A 24 20.96 12.73 20.75
N VAL A 25 19.85 13.30 21.21
CA VAL A 25 18.55 13.17 20.54
C VAL A 25 18.52 13.94 19.22
N GLN A 26 19.16 15.11 19.14
CA GLN A 26 19.30 15.87 17.89
C GLN A 26 20.11 15.09 16.85
N ASP A 27 21.22 14.46 17.24
CA ASP A 27 22.05 13.65 16.35
C ASP A 27 21.28 12.46 15.79
N VAL A 28 20.52 11.74 16.63
CA VAL A 28 19.66 10.62 16.20
C VAL A 28 18.57 11.11 15.25
N MET A 29 17.95 12.26 15.54
CA MET A 29 16.94 12.86 14.64
C MET A 29 17.52 13.22 13.28
N GLU A 30 18.73 13.77 13.24
CA GLU A 30 19.37 14.15 11.98
C GLU A 30 19.76 12.91 11.16
N GLN A 31 20.27 11.88 11.83
CA GLN A 31 20.52 10.59 11.18
C GLN A 31 19.25 9.98 10.59
N MET A 32 18.13 10.01 11.31
CA MET A 32 16.84 9.55 10.79
C MET A 32 16.39 10.37 9.57
N ARG A 33 16.57 11.70 9.58
CA ARG A 33 16.25 12.55 8.43
C ARG A 33 17.06 12.18 7.19
N VAL A 34 18.35 11.89 7.36
CA VAL A 34 19.22 11.45 6.26
C VAL A 34 18.76 10.10 5.71
N GLN A 35 18.49 9.12 6.57
CA GLN A 35 17.99 7.80 6.15
C GLN A 35 16.64 7.89 5.43
N TYR A 36 15.74 8.75 5.92
CA TYR A 36 14.45 9.00 5.26
C TYR A 36 14.62 9.58 3.85
N LYS A 37 15.53 10.53 3.67
CA LYS A 37 15.82 11.11 2.34
C LYS A 37 16.39 10.08 1.38
N LEU A 38 17.32 9.24 1.84
CA LEU A 38 17.91 8.18 1.02
C LEU A 38 16.85 7.14 0.61
N LEU A 39 16.00 6.74 1.55
CA LEU A 39 14.90 5.82 1.27
C LEU A 39 13.90 6.43 0.27
N GLN A 40 13.60 7.73 0.40
CA GLN A 40 12.72 8.43 -0.53
C GLN A 40 13.29 8.46 -1.95
N GLU A 41 14.61 8.66 -2.08
CA GLU A 41 15.30 8.64 -3.36
C GLU A 41 15.29 7.23 -3.99
N GLU A 42 15.52 6.18 -3.20
CA GLU A 42 15.45 4.79 -3.65
C GLU A 42 14.03 4.41 -4.13
N VAL A 43 12.99 4.82 -3.40
CA VAL A 43 11.59 4.59 -3.80
C VAL A 43 11.28 5.31 -5.10
N LEU A 44 11.79 6.53 -5.29
CA LEU A 44 11.58 7.30 -6.53
C LEU A 44 12.24 6.59 -7.72
N GLN A 45 13.48 6.12 -7.56
CA GLN A 45 14.19 5.36 -8.60
C GLN A 45 13.49 4.05 -8.95
N LEU A 46 12.97 3.34 -7.94
CA LEU A 46 12.20 2.12 -8.15
C LEU A 46 10.90 2.38 -8.90
N MET A 47 10.21 3.48 -8.58
CA MET A 47 8.99 3.89 -9.26
C MET A 47 9.24 4.28 -10.72
N GLU A 48 10.34 4.99 -10.99
CA GLU A 48 10.77 5.33 -12.35
C GLU A 48 11.10 4.06 -13.14
N SER A 49 11.87 3.15 -12.56
CA SER A 49 12.22 1.86 -13.16
C SER A 49 10.97 1.01 -13.46
N SER A 50 10.02 0.96 -12.52
CA SER A 50 8.74 0.26 -12.69
C SER A 50 7.91 0.86 -13.82
N THR A 51 7.88 2.19 -13.93
CA THR A 51 7.21 2.90 -15.02
C THR A 51 7.84 2.56 -16.38
N GLN A 52 9.16 2.54 -16.46
CA GLN A 52 9.88 2.14 -17.67
C GLN A 52 9.60 0.67 -18.03
N CYS A 53 9.62 -0.24 -17.06
CA CYS A 53 9.24 -1.64 -17.26
C CYS A 53 7.81 -1.78 -17.78
N LEU A 54 6.85 -1.05 -17.19
CA LEU A 54 5.46 -1.04 -17.63
C LEU A 54 5.30 -0.51 -19.06
N ASN A 55 6.02 0.55 -19.42
CA ASN A 55 5.97 1.10 -20.78
C ASN A 55 6.55 0.11 -21.79
N ARG A 56 7.68 -0.53 -21.47
CA ARG A 56 8.25 -1.59 -22.32
C ARG A 56 7.31 -2.79 -22.45
N LEU A 57 6.64 -3.20 -21.37
CA LEU A 57 5.63 -4.25 -21.41
C LEU A 57 4.44 -3.85 -22.29
N LYS A 58 4.01 -2.57 -22.26
CA LYS A 58 2.95 -2.05 -23.16
C LYS A 58 3.37 -2.07 -24.63
N GLU A 59 4.63 -1.76 -24.94
CA GLU A 59 5.17 -1.78 -26.30
C GLU A 59 5.29 -3.20 -26.86
N ILE A 60 5.67 -4.17 -26.01
CA ILE A 60 5.82 -5.58 -26.39
C ILE A 60 4.47 -6.31 -26.40
N ALA A 61 3.49 -5.83 -25.63
CA ALA A 61 2.15 -6.39 -25.64
C ALA A 61 1.52 -6.21 -27.03
N LEU A 62 1.16 -7.33 -27.66
CA LEU A 62 0.41 -7.37 -28.92
C LEU A 62 -0.93 -6.61 -28.86
N LYS A 63 -1.43 -6.28 -27.66
CA LYS A 63 -2.66 -5.52 -27.42
C LYS A 63 -2.47 -4.62 -26.17
N PRO A 64 -2.19 -3.32 -26.31
CA PRO A 64 -2.11 -2.43 -25.17
C PRO A 64 -3.51 -2.27 -24.57
N ASN A 65 -3.66 -2.72 -23.32
CA ASN A 65 -4.91 -2.78 -22.54
C ASN A 65 -5.95 -3.79 -23.09
N PRO A 66 -6.09 -4.99 -22.48
CA PRO A 66 -6.64 -6.14 -23.19
C PRO A 66 -8.16 -6.21 -23.27
N LEU A 67 -8.90 -5.11 -23.02
CA LEU A 67 -10.31 -4.77 -23.33
C LEU A 67 -10.83 -3.85 -22.20
N SER A 68 -11.51 -2.75 -22.51
CA SER A 68 -12.34 -2.04 -21.52
C SER A 68 -13.44 -3.00 -21.03
N THR A 69 -14.00 -2.76 -19.84
CA THR A 69 -15.06 -3.62 -19.27
C THR A 69 -16.19 -3.90 -20.28
N PRO A 70 -16.67 -2.92 -21.08
CA PRO A 70 -17.60 -3.18 -22.19
C PRO A 70 -17.09 -4.14 -23.27
N GLU A 71 -15.82 -4.01 -23.68
CA GLU A 71 -15.27 -4.81 -24.76
C GLU A 71 -14.96 -6.25 -24.32
N TYR A 72 -14.67 -6.48 -23.04
CA TYR A 72 -14.59 -7.83 -22.46
C TYR A 72 -15.95 -8.54 -22.50
N ILE A 73 -17.02 -7.81 -22.20
CA ILE A 73 -18.38 -8.33 -22.25
C ILE A 73 -18.78 -8.65 -23.70
N ASP A 74 -18.33 -7.87 -24.69
CA ASP A 74 -18.53 -8.17 -26.11
C ASP A 74 -17.88 -9.50 -26.52
N LEU A 75 -16.71 -9.82 -25.98
CA LEU A 75 -16.04 -11.10 -26.22
C LEU A 75 -16.83 -12.28 -25.60
N LEU A 76 -17.37 -12.12 -24.39
CA LEU A 76 -18.22 -13.14 -23.76
C LEU A 76 -19.49 -13.40 -24.57
N ILE A 77 -20.11 -12.35 -25.12
CA ILE A 77 -21.28 -12.47 -26.01
C ILE A 77 -20.91 -13.22 -27.29
N GLN A 78 -19.73 -12.96 -27.89
CA GLN A 78 -19.26 -13.70 -29.05
C GLN A 78 -19.04 -15.19 -28.72
N GLY A 79 -18.47 -15.49 -27.55
CA GLY A 79 -18.35 -16.86 -27.03
C GLY A 79 -19.69 -17.57 -26.99
N GLU A 80 -20.69 -16.99 -26.32
CA GLU A 80 -22.05 -17.55 -26.21
C GLU A 80 -22.72 -17.77 -27.58
N LYS A 81 -22.53 -16.83 -28.52
CA LYS A 81 -23.05 -16.96 -29.90
C LYS A 81 -22.37 -18.08 -30.69
N SER A 82 -21.09 -18.34 -30.44
CA SER A 82 -20.32 -19.37 -31.13
C SER A 82 -20.52 -20.77 -30.54
N GLU A 83 -20.76 -20.86 -29.23
CA GLU A 83 -20.92 -22.13 -28.52
C GLU A 83 -22.35 -22.68 -28.60
N LEU A 84 -23.37 -21.82 -28.82
CA LEU A 84 -24.78 -22.18 -28.99
C LEU A 84 -25.33 -23.15 -27.91
N LYS A 85 -24.78 -23.06 -26.70
CA LYS A 85 -25.21 -23.89 -25.56
C LYS A 85 -26.64 -23.56 -25.17
N GLU A 86 -27.38 -24.53 -24.65
CA GLU A 86 -28.75 -24.29 -24.17
C GLU A 86 -28.83 -23.09 -23.24
N GLY A 87 -29.83 -22.23 -23.44
CA GLY A 87 -30.01 -20.99 -22.67
C GLY A 87 -29.07 -19.83 -23.04
N TYR A 88 -28.33 -19.90 -24.15
CA TYR A 88 -27.40 -18.84 -24.57
C TYR A 88 -28.09 -17.48 -24.81
N LEU A 89 -29.35 -17.46 -25.26
CA LEU A 89 -30.09 -16.20 -25.47
C LEU A 89 -30.31 -15.42 -24.16
N GLN A 90 -30.70 -16.10 -23.08
CA GLN A 90 -30.85 -15.44 -21.77
C GLN A 90 -29.50 -14.96 -21.22
N ARG A 91 -28.41 -15.72 -21.44
CA ARG A 91 -27.07 -15.32 -21.02
C ARG A 91 -26.56 -14.11 -21.82
N ILE A 92 -26.80 -14.07 -23.13
CA ILE A 92 -26.47 -12.92 -23.99
C ILE A 92 -27.23 -11.67 -23.53
N GLN A 93 -28.52 -11.78 -23.24
CA GLN A 93 -29.32 -10.64 -22.76
C GLN A 93 -28.75 -10.06 -21.46
N LYS A 94 -28.42 -10.93 -20.49
CA LYS A 94 -27.78 -10.50 -19.24
C LYS A 94 -26.41 -9.85 -19.46
N LEU A 95 -25.62 -10.37 -20.39
CA LEU A 95 -24.34 -9.76 -20.76
C LEU A 95 -24.54 -8.39 -21.43
N GLN A 96 -25.58 -8.20 -22.23
CA GLN A 96 -25.89 -6.90 -22.84
C GLN A 96 -26.23 -5.83 -21.78
N GLU A 97 -27.01 -6.18 -20.76
CA GLU A 97 -27.31 -5.27 -19.63
C GLU A 97 -26.04 -4.89 -18.85
N MET A 98 -25.15 -5.86 -18.61
CA MET A 98 -23.86 -5.60 -17.94
C MET A 98 -22.97 -4.67 -18.76
N ARG A 99 -23.01 -4.77 -20.09
CA ARG A 99 -22.25 -3.91 -21.01
C ARG A 99 -22.70 -2.46 -20.95
N GLU A 100 -24.01 -2.21 -20.94
CA GLU A 100 -24.57 -0.87 -20.87
C GLU A 100 -24.23 -0.17 -19.54
N ASN A 101 -24.26 -0.92 -18.43
CA ASN A 101 -23.81 -0.42 -17.14
C ASN A 101 -22.32 -0.04 -17.15
N ALA A 102 -21.47 -0.90 -17.72
CA ALA A 102 -20.04 -0.64 -17.84
C ALA A 102 -19.73 0.60 -18.70
N MET A 103 -20.44 0.78 -19.81
CA MET A 103 -20.30 1.98 -20.66
C MET A 103 -20.74 3.26 -19.96
N THR A 104 -21.75 3.16 -19.08
CA THR A 104 -22.26 4.31 -18.32
C THR A 104 -21.28 4.73 -17.22
N MET A 105 -20.66 3.75 -16.55
CA MET A 105 -19.62 3.99 -15.54
C MET A 105 -18.36 4.61 -16.15
N GLU A 106 -17.96 4.18 -17.35
CA GLU A 106 -16.81 4.74 -18.07
C GLU A 106 -17.04 6.20 -18.53
N LYS A 107 -18.29 6.55 -18.85
CA LYS A 107 -18.67 7.89 -19.33
C LYS A 107 -18.94 8.91 -18.21
N MET A 108 -18.90 8.52 -16.94
CA MET A 108 -18.93 9.48 -15.84
C MET A 108 -17.52 10.04 -15.62
N PRO A 109 -17.22 11.30 -15.99
CA PRO A 109 -16.06 11.95 -15.43
C PRO A 109 -16.31 12.05 -13.93
N GLU A 110 -15.35 11.63 -13.10
CA GLU A 110 -15.33 11.89 -11.67
C GLU A 110 -15.53 13.39 -11.42
N MET A 111 -16.78 13.82 -11.24
CA MET A 111 -17.14 15.13 -10.68
C MET A 111 -16.97 15.11 -9.17
N LEU A 112 -15.77 14.75 -8.71
CA LEU A 112 -15.33 14.90 -7.33
C LEU A 112 -14.01 15.67 -7.29
N HIS A 113 -14.01 16.82 -7.94
CA HIS A 113 -13.24 17.96 -7.47
C HIS A 113 -14.22 18.99 -6.90
N SER A 114 -14.50 18.85 -5.60
CA SER A 114 -14.86 19.99 -4.76
C SER A 114 -13.83 20.05 -3.63
N ASP A 115 -13.50 21.29 -3.32
CA ASP A 115 -12.27 21.83 -2.73
C ASP A 115 -11.83 21.26 -1.36
N ALA A 116 -10.51 21.32 -1.15
CA ALA A 116 -9.76 21.32 0.10
C ALA A 116 -9.96 20.17 1.13
N GLY A 117 -8.96 19.26 1.19
CA GLY A 117 -8.65 18.48 2.39
C GLY A 117 -8.17 17.06 2.12
N GLU A 118 -6.85 16.85 2.18
CA GLU A 118 -6.23 15.64 2.76
C GLU A 118 -6.89 14.27 2.44
N HIS A 119 -6.67 13.69 1.26
CA HIS A 119 -6.97 12.25 1.05
C HIS A 119 -6.00 11.55 0.08
N GLY A 120 -4.69 11.84 0.20
CA GLY A 120 -3.64 11.04 -0.45
C GLY A 120 -3.24 9.77 0.31
N PHE A 121 -3.74 9.58 1.54
CA PHE A 121 -3.25 8.53 2.43
C PHE A 121 -3.98 7.17 2.30
N SER A 122 -5.20 7.16 1.75
CA SER A 122 -6.08 5.99 1.85
C SER A 122 -5.68 4.85 0.89
N HIS A 123 -5.35 5.15 -0.37
CA HIS A 123 -5.04 4.09 -1.36
C HIS A 123 -3.67 3.43 -1.10
N CYS A 124 -2.66 4.20 -0.70
CA CYS A 124 -1.35 3.68 -0.33
C CYS A 124 -1.39 3.00 1.05
N GLY A 125 -2.15 3.57 1.99
CA GLY A 125 -2.37 3.01 3.32
C GLY A 125 -2.99 1.62 3.28
N VAL A 126 -4.07 1.43 2.51
CA VAL A 126 -4.73 0.12 2.37
C VAL A 126 -3.81 -0.92 1.73
N PHE A 127 -3.03 -0.54 0.71
CA PHE A 127 -2.06 -1.45 0.07
C PHE A 127 -0.92 -1.86 1.01
N LEU A 128 -0.34 -0.90 1.74
CA LEU A 128 0.71 -1.19 2.73
C LEU A 128 0.16 -2.00 3.91
N LEU A 129 -1.06 -1.72 4.39
CA LEU A 129 -1.69 -2.49 5.46
C LEU A 129 -1.98 -3.93 5.01
N GLN A 130 -2.42 -4.12 3.76
CA GLN A 130 -2.73 -5.43 3.22
C GLN A 130 -1.46 -6.27 3.04
N ASN A 131 -0.39 -5.67 2.52
CA ASN A 131 0.90 -6.36 2.36
C ASN A 131 1.59 -6.63 3.71
N ALA A 132 1.52 -5.70 4.66
CA ALA A 132 2.04 -5.88 6.02
C ALA A 132 1.26 -6.95 6.80
N GLY A 133 -0.06 -6.99 6.65
CA GLY A 133 -0.91 -8.00 7.28
C GLY A 133 -0.63 -9.42 6.76
N ILE A 134 -0.45 -9.57 5.44
CA ILE A 134 -0.05 -10.84 4.84
C ILE A 134 1.32 -11.29 5.33
N LEU A 135 2.30 -10.38 5.41
CA LEU A 135 3.64 -10.70 5.90
C LEU A 135 3.65 -11.09 7.38
N LEU A 136 2.88 -10.39 8.21
CA LEU A 136 2.72 -10.71 9.63
C LEU A 136 2.03 -12.07 9.82
N GLY A 137 0.98 -12.35 9.05
CA GLY A 137 0.32 -13.65 9.02
C GLY A 137 1.27 -14.78 8.59
N PHE A 138 2.05 -14.58 7.54
CA PHE A 138 3.04 -15.56 7.07
C PHE A 138 4.14 -15.81 8.11
N THR A 139 4.61 -14.74 8.77
CA THR A 139 5.59 -14.84 9.86
C THR A 139 5.04 -15.66 11.04
N ILE A 140 3.78 -15.44 11.42
CA ILE A 140 3.11 -16.21 12.47
C ILE A 140 2.91 -17.67 12.04
N MET A 141 2.52 -17.92 10.78
CA MET A 141 2.39 -19.29 10.25
C MET A 141 3.73 -20.03 10.26
N LEU A 142 4.83 -19.37 9.90
CA LEU A 142 6.17 -19.96 9.98
C LEU A 142 6.60 -20.21 11.42
N LEU A 143 6.32 -19.28 12.35
CA LEU A 143 6.60 -19.49 13.77
C LEU A 143 5.79 -20.67 14.31
N ILE A 144 4.49 -20.74 14.03
CA ILE A 144 3.66 -21.89 14.44
C ILE A 144 4.17 -23.17 13.79
N ALA A 145 4.52 -23.19 12.51
CA ALA A 145 5.03 -24.38 11.83
C ALA A 145 6.39 -24.87 12.38
N VAL A 146 7.31 -23.94 12.68
CA VAL A 146 8.63 -24.26 13.27
C VAL A 146 8.49 -24.70 14.73
N PHE A 147 7.56 -24.09 15.47
CA PHE A 147 7.28 -24.44 16.86
C PHE A 147 6.18 -25.49 17.02
N GLN A 148 5.62 -26.04 15.93
CA GLN A 148 4.53 -27.02 15.96
C GLN A 148 4.92 -28.29 16.72
N HIS A 149 6.21 -28.64 16.67
CA HIS A 149 6.77 -29.78 17.39
C HIS A 149 7.23 -29.45 18.83
N ARG A 150 7.22 -28.16 19.22
CA ARG A 150 7.59 -27.68 20.57
C ARG A 150 6.39 -27.23 21.40
N ILE A 151 5.28 -26.84 20.77
CA ILE A 151 4.01 -26.47 21.41
C ILE A 151 3.12 -27.73 21.44
N GLN A 152 3.53 -28.76 22.17
CA GLN A 152 2.52 -29.61 22.80
C GLN A 152 1.91 -28.74 23.89
N LEU A 153 0.78 -28.09 23.59
CA LEU A 153 -0.10 -27.57 24.63
C LEU A 153 -0.54 -28.79 25.44
N ASP A 154 0.06 -28.94 26.61
CA ASP A 154 -0.36 -29.89 27.64
C ASP A 154 -1.75 -29.47 28.12
N LEU A 155 -2.76 -29.82 27.33
CA LEU A 155 -4.15 -29.85 27.75
C LEU A 155 -4.31 -31.12 28.57
N GLY A 156 -3.85 -31.05 29.82
CA GLY A 156 -4.02 -32.09 30.81
C GLY A 156 -5.48 -32.51 30.90
N TYR A 157 -5.72 -33.79 30.62
CA TYR A 157 -6.98 -34.49 30.86
C TYR A 157 -6.94 -35.13 32.25
#